data_AF-A0A3R6A1J2-F1
#
_entry.id   AF-A0A3R6A1J2-F1
#
_cell.length_a   1.000
_cell.length_b   1.000
_cell.length_c   1.000
_cell.angle_alpha   90.00
_cell.angle_beta   90.00
_cell.angle_gamma   90.00
#
_symmetry.space_group_name_H-M   'P 1'
#
loop_
_entity.id
_entity.type
_entity.pdbx_description
1 polymer ?
#
loop_
_entity_poly.entity_id
_entity_poly.type
_entity_poly.pdbx_seq_one_letter_code
_entity_poly.pdbx_strand_id
1 'polypeptide(L)'
;MSDEEREQAEYDAKANNMKLSDYVRYLITHGGRVDTTLAYDRRNLISQISGLCNNYNQMTRTANGCGYVFDSTMRTGNHLLEQIKDLLQEVVNRWQ
;
A
#
# COMPACT_ATOMS: atom_id res chain seq x y z
N MET A 1 15.82 27.67 -17.22
CA MET A 1 14.41 27.73 -16.83
C MET A 1 13.87 29.05 -17.32
N SER A 2 12.93 29.02 -18.26
CA SER A 2 12.13 30.20 -18.62
C SER A 2 11.17 30.55 -17.47
N ASP A 3 10.61 31.75 -17.49
CA ASP A 3 9.60 32.17 -16.50
C ASP A 3 8.35 31.27 -16.56
N GLU A 4 7.96 30.83 -17.77
CA GLU A 4 6.85 29.91 -18.00
C GLU A 4 7.10 28.53 -17.37
N GLU A 5 8.31 27.97 -17.52
CA GLU A 5 8.68 26.69 -16.88
C GLU A 5 8.64 26.79 -15.35
N ARG A 6 8.93 27.98 -14.82
CA ARG A 6 8.93 28.24 -13.39
C ARG A 6 7.52 28.32 -12.82
N GLU A 7 6.63 29.03 -13.52
CA GLU A 7 5.22 29.15 -13.15
C GLU A 7 4.51 27.80 -13.20
N GLN A 8 4.79 26.99 -14.24
CA GLN A 8 4.28 25.63 -14.34
C GLN A 8 4.76 24.73 -13.19
N ALA A 9 6.05 24.79 -12.83
CA ALA A 9 6.59 24.03 -11.71
C ALA A 9 6.01 24.46 -10.35
N GLU A 10 5.70 25.76 -10.17
CA GLU A 10 5.02 26.27 -8.98
C GLU A 10 3.57 25.77 -8.89
N TYR A 11 2.85 25.76 -10.01
CA TYR A 11 1.50 25.21 -10.10
C TYR A 11 1.49 23.71 -9.75
N ASP A 12 2.38 22.92 -10.36
CA ASP A 12 2.42 21.47 -10.17
C ASP A 12 2.89 21.08 -8.75
N ALA A 13 3.82 21.84 -8.17
CA ALA A 13 4.21 21.68 -6.77
C ALA A 13 3.00 21.87 -5.84
N LYS A 14 2.19 22.91 -6.09
CA LYS A 14 0.98 23.18 -5.31
C LYS A 14 -0.08 22.10 -5.50
N ALA A 15 -0.28 21.62 -6.72
CA ALA A 15 -1.20 20.52 -7.03
C ALA A 15 -0.81 19.21 -6.31
N ASN A 16 0.49 19.00 -6.09
CA ASN A 16 1.03 17.86 -5.35
C ASN A 16 1.21 18.11 -3.84
N ASN A 17 0.74 19.25 -3.30
CA ASN A 17 0.95 19.66 -1.90
C ASN A 17 2.43 19.67 -1.46
N MET A 18 3.32 20.07 -2.35
CA MET A 18 4.77 20.17 -2.10
C MET A 18 5.24 21.63 -2.19
N LYS A 19 6.33 21.95 -1.50
CA LYS A 19 7.08 23.18 -1.77
C LYS A 19 7.80 23.02 -3.11
N LEU A 20 7.95 24.10 -3.88
CA LEU A 20 8.64 24.09 -5.18
C LEU A 20 10.02 23.41 -5.10
N SER A 21 10.81 23.72 -4.07
CA SER A 21 12.14 23.11 -3.88
C SER A 21 12.10 21.60 -3.68
N ASP A 22 11.06 21.10 -3.01
CA ASP A 22 10.90 19.67 -2.72
C ASP A 22 10.34 18.95 -3.95
N TYR A 23 9.44 19.60 -4.69
CA TYR A 23 8.91 19.13 -5.96
C TYR A 23 10.01 18.98 -7.02
N VAL A 24 10.85 20.01 -7.21
CA VAL A 24 11.99 19.97 -8.15
C VAL A 24 13.00 18.90 -7.73
N ARG A 25 13.35 18.81 -6.45
CA ARG A 25 14.25 17.76 -5.94
C ARG A 25 13.67 16.36 -6.17
N TYR A 26 12.36 16.19 -5.99
CA TYR A 26 11.67 14.94 -6.25
C TYR A 26 11.74 14.58 -7.74
N LEU A 27 11.42 15.51 -8.65
CA LEU A 27 11.50 15.30 -10.09
C LEU A 27 12.89 14.86 -10.53
N ILE A 28 13.95 15.51 -10.02
CA ILE A 28 15.35 15.14 -10.31
C ILE A 28 15.66 13.73 -9.80
N THR A 29 15.17 13.38 -8.61
CA THR A 29 15.47 12.10 -7.95
C THR A 29 14.70 10.93 -8.57
N HIS A 30 13.50 11.18 -9.11
CA HIS A 30 12.58 10.14 -9.61
C HIS A 30 12.34 10.22 -11.13
N GLY A 31 13.24 10.87 -11.88
CA GLY A 31 13.22 10.85 -13.35
C GLY A 31 12.05 11.59 -13.99
N GLY A 32 11.57 12.67 -13.36
CA GLY A 32 10.57 13.56 -13.95
C GLY A 32 9.10 13.17 -13.72
N ARG A 33 8.81 12.15 -12.90
CA ARG A 33 7.45 11.77 -12.53
C ARG A 33 7.23 11.92 -11.02
N VAL A 34 6.13 12.54 -10.63
CA VAL A 34 5.68 12.61 -9.24
C VAL A 34 4.56 11.61 -9.01
N ASP A 35 4.81 10.62 -8.16
CA ASP A 35 3.78 9.72 -7.64
C ASP A 35 3.49 10.06 -6.18
N THR A 36 2.47 10.87 -5.96
CA THR A 36 1.96 11.22 -4.62
C THR A 36 1.06 10.14 -4.02
N THR A 37 0.61 9.17 -4.81
CA THR A 37 -0.31 8.11 -4.40
C THR A 37 0.39 6.92 -3.77
N LEU A 38 1.66 6.68 -4.13
CA LEU A 38 2.47 5.54 -3.68
C LEU A 38 2.46 5.33 -2.17
N ALA A 39 2.64 6.39 -1.37
CA ALA A 39 2.68 6.29 0.09
C ALA A 39 1.30 5.97 0.70
N TYR A 40 0.23 6.50 0.12
CA TYR A 40 -1.14 6.23 0.56
C TYR A 40 -1.54 4.79 0.23
N ASP A 41 -1.27 4.35 -1.00
CA ASP A 41 -1.55 2.98 -1.46
C ASP A 41 -0.79 1.94 -0.63
N ARG A 42 0.48 2.22 -0.32
CA ARG A 42 1.30 1.43 0.62
C ARG A 42 0.65 1.27 1.98
N ARG A 43 0.20 2.38 2.57
CA ARG A 43 -0.42 2.37 3.90
C ARG A 43 -1.73 1.59 3.89
N ASN A 44 -2.55 1.78 2.86
CA ASN A 44 -3.82 1.07 2.72
C ASN A 44 -3.61 -0.44 2.62
N LEU A 45 -2.66 -0.86 1.79
CA LEU A 45 -2.36 -2.28 1.59
C LEU A 45 -1.78 -2.94 2.85
N ILE A 46 -0.87 -2.27 3.57
CA ILE A 46 -0.38 -2.74 4.89
C ILE A 46 -1.54 -2.91 5.88
N SER A 47 -2.49 -1.99 5.88
CA SER A 47 -3.68 -2.05 6.74
C SER A 47 -4.53 -3.30 6.44
N GLN A 48 -4.75 -3.60 5.15
CA GLN A 48 -5.49 -4.79 4.72
C GLN A 48 -4.80 -6.08 5.15
N ILE A 49 -3.49 -6.21 4.93
CA ILE A 49 -2.70 -7.39 5.36
C ILE A 49 -2.79 -7.57 6.87
N SER A 50 -2.63 -6.49 7.65
CA SER A 50 -2.72 -6.53 9.12
C SER A 50 -4.09 -7.01 9.59
N GLY A 51 -5.18 -6.56 8.96
CA GLY A 51 -6.54 -7.03 9.22
C GLY A 51 -6.70 -8.53 8.99
N LEU A 52 -6.18 -9.04 7.86
CA LEU A 52 -6.23 -10.48 7.54
C LEU A 52 -5.45 -11.32 8.55
N CYS A 53 -4.24 -10.89 8.94
CA CYS A 53 -3.45 -11.53 9.98
C CYS A 53 -4.18 -11.58 11.33
N ASN A 54 -4.87 -10.50 11.70
CA ASN A 54 -5.67 -10.46 12.92
C ASN A 54 -6.85 -11.44 12.89
N ASN A 55 -7.50 -11.60 11.73
CA ASN A 55 -8.57 -12.57 11.55
C ASN A 55 -8.05 -14.01 11.67
N TYR A 56 -6.91 -14.31 11.05
CA TYR A 56 -6.25 -15.61 11.17
C TYR A 56 -5.87 -15.94 12.62
N ASN A 57 -5.32 -14.96 13.35
CA ASN A 57 -4.98 -15.11 14.77
C ASN A 57 -6.21 -15.34 15.66
N GLN A 58 -7.36 -14.75 15.32
CA GLN A 58 -8.61 -15.02 16.03
C GLN A 58 -9.09 -16.45 15.77
N MET A 59 -9.08 -16.91 14.52
CA MET A 59 -9.46 -18.27 14.16
C MET A 59 -8.60 -19.32 14.85
N THR A 60 -7.28 -19.11 14.88
CA THR A 60 -6.34 -20.00 15.57
C THR A 60 -6.64 -20.07 17.07
N ARG A 61 -6.96 -18.94 17.70
CA ARG A 61 -7.37 -18.90 19.12
C ARG A 61 -8.69 -19.62 19.37
N THR A 62 -9.69 -19.42 18.51
CA THR A 62 -10.98 -20.14 18.60
C THR A 62 -10.78 -21.65 18.48
N ALA A 63 -10.00 -22.09 17.49
CA ALA A 63 -9.69 -23.50 17.27
C ALA A 63 -8.95 -24.12 18.48
N ASN A 64 -7.94 -23.43 19.02
CA ASN A 64 -7.21 -23.86 20.20
C ASN A 64 -8.10 -23.90 21.46
N GLY A 65 -9.06 -22.98 21.59
CA GLY A 65 -10.01 -22.94 22.70
C GLY A 65 -11.07 -24.04 22.67
N CYS A 66 -11.45 -24.52 21.48
CA CYS A 66 -12.43 -25.59 21.30
C CYS A 66 -11.81 -27.00 21.35
N GLY A 67 -10.49 -27.13 21.18
CA GLY A 67 -9.78 -28.43 21.18
C GLY A 67 -9.90 -29.24 19.89
N TYR A 68 -10.60 -28.71 18.88
CA TYR A 68 -10.71 -29.26 17.54
C TYR A 68 -10.94 -28.13 16.53
N VAL A 69 -10.53 -28.36 15.28
CA VAL A 69 -10.69 -27.39 14.19
C VAL A 69 -11.74 -27.89 13.22
N PHE A 70 -12.77 -27.08 12.95
CA PHE A 70 -13.75 -27.40 11.91
C PHE A 70 -13.14 -27.23 10.51
N ASP A 71 -13.52 -28.09 9.58
CA ASP A 71 -13.15 -27.99 8.16
C ASP A 71 -13.50 -26.61 7.58
N SER A 72 -14.62 -26.03 8.01
CA SER A 72 -15.03 -24.66 7.66
C SER A 72 -14.03 -23.60 8.14
N THR A 73 -13.47 -23.75 9.34
CA THR A 73 -12.41 -22.88 9.87
C THR A 73 -11.14 -23.00 9.02
N MET A 74 -10.76 -24.21 8.61
CA MET A 74 -9.60 -24.40 7.73
C MET A 74 -9.81 -23.80 6.33
N ARG A 75 -11.00 -23.95 5.74
CA ARG A 75 -11.35 -23.31 4.46
C ARG A 75 -11.27 -21.79 4.53
N THR A 76 -11.83 -21.18 5.59
CA THR A 76 -11.72 -19.73 5.79
C THR A 76 -10.26 -19.29 5.96
N GLY A 77 -9.44 -20.09 6.64
CA GLY A 77 -8.01 -19.80 6.83
C GLY A 77 -7.26 -19.80 5.49
N ASN A 78 -7.49 -20.82 4.66
CA ASN A 78 -6.92 -20.90 3.33
C ASN A 78 -7.33 -19.71 2.46
N HIS A 79 -8.61 -19.32 2.51
CA HIS A 79 -9.09 -18.18 1.75
C HIS A 79 -8.46 -16.85 2.18
N LEU A 80 -8.24 -16.64 3.48
CA LEU A 80 -7.52 -15.47 3.99
C LEU A 80 -6.05 -15.47 3.53
N LEU A 81 -5.40 -16.63 3.49
CA LEU A 81 -4.03 -16.76 3.00
C LEU A 81 -3.92 -16.45 1.50
N GLU A 82 -4.90 -16.85 0.69
CA GLU A 82 -4.98 -16.47 -0.72
C GLU A 82 -5.09 -14.94 -0.89
N GLN A 83 -5.97 -14.28 -0.13
CA GLN A 83 -6.10 -12.82 -0.17
C GLN A 83 -4.80 -12.11 0.24
N ILE A 84 -4.11 -12.59 1.27
CA ILE A 84 -2.80 -12.05 1.67
C ILE A 84 -1.79 -12.20 0.53
N LYS A 85 -1.73 -13.38 -0.09
CA LYS A 85 -0.82 -13.66 -1.22
C LYS A 85 -1.10 -12.71 -2.39
N ASP A 86 -2.36 -12.50 -2.76
CA ASP A 86 -2.73 -11.64 -3.89
C ASP A 86 -2.35 -10.18 -3.64
N LEU A 87 -2.57 -9.66 -2.42
CA LEU A 87 -2.13 -8.33 -2.03
C LEU A 87 -0.60 -8.19 -2.07
N LEU A 88 0.14 -9.20 -1.60
CA LEU A 88 1.60 -9.21 -1.68
C LEU A 88 2.10 -9.26 -3.12
N GLN A 89 1.39 -9.95 -4.02
CA GLN A 89 1.74 -10.00 -5.43
C GLN A 89 1.50 -8.65 -6.12
N GLU A 90 0.41 -7.94 -5.77
CA GLU A 90 0.15 -6.58 -6.25
C GLU A 90 1.27 -5.62 -5.82
N VAL A 91 1.75 -5.73 -4.58
CA VAL A 91 2.90 -4.99 -4.08
C VAL A 91 4.14 -5.23 -4.92
N VAL A 92 4.50 -6.50 -5.13
CA VAL A 92 5.70 -6.87 -5.91
C VAL A 92 5.62 -6.36 -7.33
N ASN A 93 4.43 -6.42 -7.96
CA ASN A 93 4.25 -6.02 -9.35
C ASN A 93 4.15 -4.50 -9.54
N ARG A 94 3.58 -3.77 -8.59
CA ARG A 94 3.42 -2.30 -8.68
C ARG A 94 4.65 -1.52 -8.21
N TRP A 95 5.53 -2.12 -7.42
CA TRP A 95 6.67 -1.42 -6.80
C TRP A 95 8.04 -1.77 -7.41
N GLN A 96 8.07 -2.29 -8.66
CA GLN A 96 9.31 -2.38 -9.47
C GLN A 96 9.65 -1.04 -10.11
#